data_AF-A0A519WYC1-F1
#
_entry.id   AF-A0A519WYC1-F1
#
_cell.length_a   1.000
_cell.length_b   1.000
_cell.length_c   1.000
_cell.angle_alpha   90.00
_cell.angle_beta   90.00
_cell.angle_gamma   90.00
#
_symmetry.space_group_name_H-M   'P 1'
#
loop_
_entity.id
_entity.type
_entity.pdbx_description
1 polymer ?
#
loop_
_entity_poly.entity_id
_entity_poly.type
_entity_poly.pdbx_seq_one_letter_code
_entity_poly.pdbx_strand_id
1 'polypeptide(L)'
;MEQFEQLFSKHKDHYVYLNGMAKFETIKSKVITSPKIALLNSSSVDRRISPTVKDLGMHISSIGYFMLCKSETSAIAEFIALKNWNDKVNKLYTLSTEVEVLHKANYILQKWGIRLR
;
A
#
# COMPACT_ATOMS: atom_id res chain seq x y z
N MET A 1 -6.03 18.39 4.82
CA MET A 1 -6.15 16.94 4.58
C MET A 1 -4.88 16.53 3.84
N GLU A 2 -4.10 15.60 4.39
CA GLU A 2 -2.81 15.16 3.83
C GLU A 2 -2.98 14.67 2.37
N GLN A 3 -2.07 15.05 1.47
CA GLN A 3 -2.19 14.78 0.02
C GLN A 3 -2.22 13.28 -0.28
N PHE A 4 -1.50 12.49 0.52
CA PHE A 4 -1.51 11.03 0.45
C PHE A 4 -2.90 10.44 0.73
N GLU A 5 -3.61 10.93 1.75
CA GLU A 5 -4.93 10.43 2.12
C GLU A 5 -5.96 10.72 1.03
N GLN A 6 -5.89 11.90 0.40
CA GLN A 6 -6.73 12.23 -0.76
C GLN A 6 -6.47 11.29 -1.94
N LEU A 7 -5.20 11.04 -2.25
CA LEU A 7 -4.82 10.14 -3.34
C LEU A 7 -5.28 8.70 -3.07
N PHE A 8 -5.12 8.22 -1.83
CA PHE A 8 -5.57 6.91 -1.40
C PHE A 8 -7.11 6.79 -1.49
N SER A 9 -7.85 7.77 -0.97
CA SER A 9 -9.32 7.76 -1.03
C SER A 9 -9.80 7.73 -2.48
N LYS A 10 -9.25 8.58 -3.34
CA LYS A 10 -9.63 8.63 -4.76
C LYS A 10 -9.45 7.28 -5.47
N HIS A 11 -8.33 6.61 -5.24
CA HIS A 11 -8.05 5.31 -5.86
C HIS A 11 -8.83 4.16 -5.22
N LYS A 12 -9.08 4.21 -3.91
CA LYS A 12 -9.99 3.30 -3.23
C LYS A 12 -11.39 3.40 -3.83
N ASP A 13 -11.93 4.61 -3.94
CA ASP A 13 -13.30 4.83 -4.41
C ASP A 13 -13.46 4.38 -5.87
N HIS A 14 -12.46 4.66 -6.72
CA HIS A 14 -12.42 4.14 -8.08
C HIS A 14 -12.36 2.61 -8.12
N TYR A 15 -11.50 1.98 -7.32
CA TYR A 15 -11.41 0.52 -7.25
C TYR A 15 -12.73 -0.10 -6.79
N VAL A 16 -13.36 0.48 -5.76
CA VAL A 16 -14.65 0.02 -5.22
C VAL A 16 -15.76 0.17 -6.26
N TYR A 17 -15.77 1.26 -7.02
CA TYR A 17 -16.71 1.45 -8.13
C TYR A 17 -16.60 0.33 -9.18
N LEU A 18 -15.39 -0.08 -9.54
CA LEU A 18 -15.17 -1.10 -10.57
C LEU A 18 -15.31 -2.55 -10.07
N ASN A 19 -14.93 -2.81 -8.82
CA ASN A 19 -14.70 -4.16 -8.29
C ASN A 19 -15.61 -4.53 -7.11
N GLY A 20 -16.33 -3.57 -6.55
CA GLY A 20 -17.18 -3.73 -5.39
C GLY A 20 -16.44 -3.66 -4.04
N MET A 21 -17.15 -3.19 -3.02
CA MET A 21 -16.61 -2.98 -1.67
C MET A 21 -16.17 -4.29 -1.00
N ALA A 22 -16.88 -5.39 -1.21
CA ALA A 22 -16.54 -6.69 -0.63
C ALA A 22 -15.14 -7.18 -1.07
N LYS A 23 -14.78 -6.95 -2.35
CA LYS A 23 -13.46 -7.30 -2.87
C LYS A 23 -12.38 -6.41 -2.27
N PHE A 24 -12.65 -5.10 -2.11
CA PHE A 24 -11.73 -4.19 -1.43
C PHE A 24 -11.47 -4.61 0.03
N GLU A 25 -12.51 -4.88 0.82
CA GLU A 25 -12.33 -5.29 2.22
C GLU A 25 -11.63 -6.65 2.34
N THR A 26 -11.84 -7.57 1.39
CA THR A 26 -11.06 -8.81 1.32
C THR A 26 -9.57 -8.51 1.14
N ILE A 27 -9.21 -7.65 0.18
CA ILE A 27 -7.81 -7.27 -0.06
C ILE A 27 -7.21 -6.61 1.18
N LYS A 28 -7.92 -5.64 1.74
CA LYS A 28 -7.50 -4.93 2.95
C LYS A 28 -7.25 -5.90 4.10
N SER A 29 -8.20 -6.80 4.38
CA SER A 29 -8.06 -7.84 5.40
C SER A 29 -6.80 -8.69 5.16
N LYS A 30 -6.62 -9.22 3.94
CA LYS A 30 -5.43 -10.01 3.58
C LYS A 30 -4.12 -9.26 3.75
N VAL A 31 -4.09 -7.95 3.49
CA VAL A 31 -2.89 -7.12 3.68
C VAL A 31 -2.63 -6.86 5.16
N ILE A 32 -3.62 -6.35 5.91
CA ILE A 32 -3.39 -5.88 7.29
C ILE A 32 -3.14 -7.01 8.28
N THR A 33 -3.65 -8.22 8.02
CA THR A 33 -3.42 -9.40 8.86
C THR A 33 -2.23 -10.24 8.40
N SER A 34 -1.52 -9.82 7.35
CA SER A 34 -0.42 -10.60 6.81
C SER A 34 0.83 -10.53 7.70
N PRO A 35 1.40 -11.68 8.11
CA PRO A 35 2.70 -11.71 8.78
C PRO A 35 3.83 -11.10 7.95
N LYS A 36 3.70 -11.10 6.62
CA LYS A 36 4.69 -10.48 5.72
C LYS A 36 4.69 -8.96 5.87
N ILE A 37 3.52 -8.34 6.00
CA ILE A 37 3.39 -6.90 6.23
C ILE A 37 3.82 -6.54 7.65
N ALA A 38 3.51 -7.38 8.63
CA ALA A 38 4.02 -7.20 10.00
C ALA A 38 5.56 -7.19 10.02
N LEU A 39 6.20 -8.14 9.32
CA LEU A 39 7.66 -8.21 9.21
C LEU A 39 8.26 -6.97 8.54
N LEU A 40 7.63 -6.46 7.48
CA LEU A 40 8.06 -5.22 6.82
C LEU A 40 8.03 -4.03 7.78
N ASN A 41 6.95 -3.92 8.57
CA ASN A 41 6.79 -2.87 9.57
C ASN A 41 7.86 -2.97 10.66
N SER A 42 8.07 -4.16 11.24
CA SER A 42 9.12 -4.39 12.25
C SER A 42 10.50 -4.07 11.70
N SER A 43 10.82 -4.55 10.48
CA SER A 43 12.11 -4.30 9.84
C SER A 43 12.37 -2.80 9.62
N SER A 44 11.32 -2.03 9.31
CA SER A 44 11.42 -0.56 9.16
C SER A 44 11.79 0.11 10.49
N VAL A 45 11.20 -0.35 11.60
CA VAL A 45 11.50 0.15 12.95
C VAL A 45 12.93 -0.22 13.35
N ASP A 46 13.29 -1.50 13.25
CA ASP A 46 14.58 -2.04 13.70
C ASP A 46 15.75 -1.40 12.96
N ARG A 47 15.60 -1.20 11.65
CA ARG A 47 16.64 -0.63 10.79
C ARG A 47 16.57 0.88 10.67
N ARG A 48 15.53 1.52 11.20
CA ARG A 48 15.24 2.96 11.02
C ARG A 48 15.21 3.38 9.56
N ILE A 49 14.62 2.55 8.70
CA ILE A 49 14.50 2.81 7.26
C ILE A 49 13.05 2.80 6.80
N SER A 50 12.77 3.63 5.80
CA SER A 50 11.51 3.62 5.06
C SER A 50 11.49 2.49 4.03
N PRO A 51 10.37 1.74 3.88
CA PRO A 51 10.26 0.73 2.85
C PRO A 51 10.25 1.38 1.47
N THR A 52 10.93 0.74 0.53
CA THR A 52 10.83 1.11 -0.89
C THR A 52 9.56 0.54 -1.50
N VAL A 53 9.16 1.04 -2.66
CA VAL A 53 8.03 0.44 -3.41
C VAL A 53 8.34 -1.00 -3.84
N LYS A 54 9.61 -1.34 -4.04
CA LYS A 54 10.02 -2.71 -4.31
C LYS A 54 9.79 -3.62 -3.10
N ASP A 55 10.09 -3.14 -1.89
CA ASP A 55 9.85 -3.91 -0.66
C ASP A 55 8.36 -4.16 -0.45
N LEU A 56 7.53 -3.14 -0.66
CA LEU A 56 6.07 -3.26 -0.60
C LEU A 56 5.57 -4.32 -1.59
N GLY A 57 5.98 -4.21 -2.86
CA GLY A 57 5.58 -5.15 -3.90
C GLY A 57 6.03 -6.58 -3.63
N MET A 58 7.25 -6.78 -3.13
CA MET A 58 7.78 -8.10 -2.77
C MET A 58 6.97 -8.74 -1.63
N HIS A 59 6.66 -7.98 -0.57
CA HIS A 59 5.88 -8.50 0.55
C HIS A 59 4.44 -8.79 0.14
N ILE A 60 3.83 -7.95 -0.69
CA ILE A 60 2.49 -8.20 -1.25
C ILE A 60 2.47 -9.45 -2.12
N SER A 61 3.39 -9.61 -3.06
CA SER A 61 3.43 -10.78 -3.96
C SER A 61 3.71 -12.09 -3.21
N SER A 62 4.37 -12.01 -2.05
CA SER A 62 4.61 -13.17 -1.18
C SER A 62 3.38 -13.65 -0.39
N ILE A 63 2.28 -12.89 -0.41
CA ILE A 63 0.99 -13.32 0.12
C ILE A 63 0.27 -14.09 -0.99
N GLY A 64 0.00 -15.38 -0.78
CA GLY A 64 -0.53 -16.26 -1.83
C GLY A 64 -1.77 -15.75 -2.56
N TYR A 65 -2.63 -14.97 -1.90
CA TYR A 65 -3.80 -14.34 -2.52
C TYR A 65 -3.42 -13.37 -3.67
N PHE A 66 -2.29 -12.66 -3.59
CA PHE A 66 -1.89 -11.65 -4.58
C PHE A 66 -0.95 -12.19 -5.67
N MET A 67 -0.50 -13.44 -5.59
CA MET A 67 0.50 -14.01 -6.51
C MET A 67 0.07 -13.94 -7.99
N LEU A 68 -1.23 -14.11 -8.27
CA LEU A 68 -1.81 -14.11 -9.61
C LEU A 68 -2.91 -13.05 -9.79
N CYS A 69 -2.93 -12.04 -8.91
CA CYS A 69 -3.91 -10.97 -8.99
C CYS A 69 -3.63 -10.03 -10.18
N LYS A 70 -4.69 -9.42 -10.70
CA LYS A 70 -4.58 -8.37 -11.73
C LYS A 70 -3.78 -7.18 -11.20
N SER A 71 -3.15 -6.43 -12.11
CA SER A 71 -2.34 -5.24 -11.79
C SER A 71 -3.05 -4.27 -10.85
N GLU A 72 -4.32 -3.98 -11.09
CA GLU A 72 -5.13 -3.08 -10.26
C GLU A 72 -5.32 -3.59 -8.81
N THR A 73 -5.56 -4.90 -8.65
CA THR A 73 -5.67 -5.53 -7.33
C THR A 73 -4.34 -5.54 -6.59
N SER A 74 -3.22 -5.74 -7.29
CA SER A 74 -1.88 -5.66 -6.71
C SER A 74 -1.51 -4.21 -6.35
N ALA A 75 -1.89 -3.24 -7.18
CA ALA A 75 -1.70 -1.82 -6.91
C ALA A 75 -2.44 -1.38 -5.64
N ILE A 76 -3.73 -1.71 -5.51
CA ILE A 76 -4.49 -1.33 -4.32
C ILE A 76 -3.96 -2.04 -3.05
N ALA A 77 -3.46 -3.28 -3.18
CA ALA A 77 -2.83 -4.01 -2.09
C ALA A 77 -1.52 -3.35 -1.62
N GLU A 78 -0.63 -2.97 -2.55
CA GLU A 78 0.58 -2.17 -2.24
C GLU A 78 0.21 -0.82 -1.62
N PHE A 79 -0.88 -0.20 -2.08
CA PHE A 79 -1.36 1.07 -1.54
C PHE A 79 -1.83 0.95 -0.08
N ILE A 80 -2.58 -0.11 0.23
CA ILE A 80 -3.04 -0.42 1.60
C ILE A 80 -1.85 -0.73 2.49
N ALA A 81 -0.84 -1.46 1.99
CA ALA A 81 0.38 -1.73 2.75
C ALA A 81 1.14 -0.45 3.09
N LEU A 82 1.31 0.46 2.13
CA LEU A 82 1.93 1.76 2.36
C LEU A 82 1.15 2.59 3.38
N LYS A 83 -0.20 2.63 3.27
CA LYS A 83 -1.04 3.32 4.26
C LYS A 83 -0.91 2.72 5.66
N ASN A 84 -0.98 1.39 5.77
CA ASN A 84 -0.83 0.70 7.05
C ASN A 84 0.56 0.95 7.67
N TRP A 85 1.63 0.98 6.87
CA TRP A 85 2.97 1.35 7.34
C TRP A 85 3.02 2.82 7.76
N ASN A 86 2.46 3.74 6.97
CA ASN A 86 2.47 5.17 7.30
C ASN A 86 1.78 5.44 8.64
N ASP A 87 0.59 4.84 8.83
CA ASP A 87 -0.22 5.07 10.03
C ASP A 87 0.36 4.40 11.29
N LYS A 88 0.94 3.20 11.17
CA LYS A 88 1.43 2.44 12.33
C LYS A 88 2.91 2.62 12.65
N VAL A 89 3.70 3.05 11.68
CA VAL A 89 5.16 3.14 11.81
C VAL A 89 5.62 4.56 11.52
N ASN A 90 5.37 5.06 10.32
CA ASN A 90 5.96 6.33 9.90
C ASN A 90 5.55 7.51 10.79
N LYS A 91 4.27 7.63 11.13
CA LYS A 91 3.77 8.71 12.00
C LYS A 91 4.35 8.67 13.42
N LEU A 92 4.78 7.49 13.90
CA LEU A 92 5.36 7.33 15.24
C LEU A 92 6.88 7.53 15.26
N TYR A 93 7.57 7.12 14.21
CA TYR A 93 9.03 7.09 14.16
C TYR A 93 9.65 8.11 13.19
N THR A 94 8.82 8.83 12.43
CA THR A 94 9.18 9.89 11.48
C THR A 94 10.24 9.44 10.48
N LEU A 95 10.03 8.26 9.88
CA LEU A 95 11.01 7.61 8.97
C LEU A 95 10.96 8.17 7.53
N SER A 96 9.91 8.92 7.18
CA SER A 96 9.70 9.57 5.89
C SER A 96 8.78 10.77 6.05
N THR A 97 9.05 11.78 5.25
CA THR A 97 8.21 12.97 5.08
C THR A 97 6.91 12.61 4.33
N GLU A 98 5.89 13.46 4.45
CA GLU A 98 4.63 13.32 3.69
C GLU A 98 4.88 13.29 2.17
N VAL A 99 5.82 14.12 1.69
CA VAL A 99 6.20 14.19 0.26
C VAL A 99 6.80 12.87 -0.20
N GLU A 100 7.66 12.24 0.60
CA GLU A 100 8.24 10.93 0.25
C GLU A 100 7.19 9.83 0.22
N VAL A 101 6.24 9.83 1.17
CA VAL A 101 5.11 8.88 1.16
C VAL A 101 4.25 9.07 -0.08
N LEU A 102 3.97 10.32 -0.46
CA LEU A 102 3.24 10.65 -1.68
C LEU A 102 4.00 10.24 -2.95
N HIS A 103 5.31 10.42 -3.00
CA HIS A 103 6.13 9.94 -4.12
C HIS A 103 6.08 8.42 -4.25
N LYS A 104 6.16 7.68 -3.14
CA LYS A 104 6.01 6.21 -3.15
C LYS A 104 4.63 5.80 -3.67
N ALA A 105 3.58 6.47 -3.22
CA ALA A 105 2.22 6.27 -3.68
C ALA A 105 2.08 6.45 -5.20
N ASN A 106 2.56 7.56 -5.73
CA ASN A 106 2.54 7.83 -7.18
C ASN A 106 3.36 6.80 -7.96
N TYR A 107 4.50 6.37 -7.43
CA TYR A 107 5.34 5.36 -8.07
C TYR A 107 4.66 3.98 -8.10
N ILE A 108 3.91 3.58 -7.07
CA ILE A 108 3.07 2.36 -7.10
C ILE A 108 2.08 2.44 -8.27
N LEU A 109 1.36 3.56 -8.40
CA LEU A 109 0.37 3.75 -9.47
C LEU A 109 1.02 3.68 -10.85
N GLN A 110 2.16 4.36 -11.03
CA GLN A 110 2.92 4.34 -12.28
C GLN A 110 3.40 2.93 -12.65
N LYS A 111 4.00 2.20 -11.68
CA LYS A 111 4.48 0.83 -11.85
C LYS A 111 3.40 -0.10 -12.38
N TRP A 112 2.16 0.05 -11.90
CA TRP A 112 1.03 -0.78 -12.29
C TRP A 112 0.23 -0.24 -13.49
N GLY A 113 0.66 0.89 -14.07
CA GLY A 113 -0.04 1.53 -15.20
C GLY A 113 -1.41 2.09 -14.84
N ILE A 114 -1.67 2.36 -13.56
CA ILE A 114 -2.95 2.88 -13.08
C ILE A 114 -2.99 4.38 -13.37
N ARG A 115 -3.90 4.76 -14.28
CA ARG A 115 -4.24 6.15 -14.57
C ARG A 115 -5.73 6.29 -14.36
N LEU A 116 -6.13 7.16 -13.43
CA LEU A 116 -7.52 7.57 -13.33
C LEU A 116 -7.83 8.37 -14.59
N ARG A 117 -8.69 7.81 -15.45
CA ARG A 117 -9.22 8.51 -16.61
C ARG A 117 -10.33 9.46 -16.20
#